data_AF-W4UZY1-F1
#
_entry.id   AF-W4UZY1-F1
#
_cell.length_a   1.000
_cell.length_b   1.000
_cell.length_c   1.000
_cell.angle_alpha   90.00
_cell.angle_beta   90.00
_cell.angle_gamma   90.00
#
_symmetry.space_group_name_H-M   'P 1'
#
loop_
_entity.id
_entity.type
_entity.pdbx_description
1 polymer ?
#
loop_
_entity_poly.entity_id
_entity_poly.type
_entity_poly.pdbx_seq_one_letter_code
_entity_poly.pdbx_strand_id
1 'polypeptide(L)'
;MKSFLKGATVLVAVFGISSVMSSCSNEEEVAIDGKTRAATIITENVTSNTTWSGEIELAKKIAVTNGATLTIQAGTKIYGQATGNPNDATALIITKGAKINAIGTATNPIVMSAKNGQVGGWGGLVVLGNAPINQTATQYIEGIVEGSLPGVDTSYGGNDSNDNSGTLRYVRVEYAGATIGENNELNSFTFGGVGAGTTIDHCQAYFGDDDGFEFFGGCVNATYLVATGTTDDSFDFDFGYTGKIQFAVSTVASSRLTSDPNGIECDNDKPAVAPLRTRTRY
;
A
#
# COMPACT_ATOMS: atom_id res chain seq x y z
N MET A 1 -48.21 -75.00 42.03
CA MET A 1 -46.79 -74.97 42.43
C MET A 1 -46.25 -73.58 42.13
N LYS A 2 -45.37 -73.08 43.02
CA LYS A 2 -44.37 -72.00 42.91
C LYS A 2 -43.94 -71.68 41.47
N SER A 3 -43.49 -70.50 41.05
CA SER A 3 -43.19 -69.18 41.62
C SER A 3 -42.77 -68.29 40.44
N PHE A 4 -42.83 -66.96 40.62
CA PHE A 4 -42.25 -65.88 39.81
C PHE A 4 -41.02 -66.22 38.95
N LEU A 5 -40.95 -65.63 37.74
CA LEU A 5 -39.73 -64.99 37.24
C LEU A 5 -40.05 -63.86 36.24
N LYS A 6 -39.43 -62.70 36.47
CA LYS A 6 -39.49 -61.48 35.65
C LYS A 6 -38.75 -61.69 34.32
N GLY A 7 -39.27 -61.16 33.22
CA GLY A 7 -38.58 -61.07 31.94
C GLY A 7 -38.81 -59.70 31.31
N ALA A 8 -37.73 -58.96 31.09
CA ALA A 8 -37.69 -57.57 30.66
C ALA A 8 -38.24 -57.35 29.24
N THR A 9 -39.01 -56.28 29.07
CA THR A 9 -39.43 -55.77 27.75
C THR A 9 -38.25 -55.07 27.09
N VAL A 10 -37.70 -55.66 26.03
CA VAL A 10 -36.74 -55.01 25.14
C VAL A 10 -37.53 -54.17 24.13
N LEU A 11 -37.40 -52.85 24.23
CA LEU A 11 -37.93 -51.89 23.27
C LEU A 11 -36.95 -51.79 22.10
N VAL A 12 -37.29 -52.36 20.94
CA VAL A 12 -36.53 -52.14 19.70
C VAL A 12 -37.06 -50.87 19.05
N ALA A 13 -36.32 -49.77 19.18
CA ALA A 13 -36.59 -48.54 18.45
C ALA A 13 -36.01 -48.66 17.03
N VAL A 14 -36.88 -48.84 16.04
CA VAL A 14 -36.54 -48.70 14.62
C VAL A 14 -36.46 -47.20 14.31
N PHE A 15 -35.25 -46.66 14.21
CA PHE A 15 -35.05 -45.31 13.68
C PHE A 15 -35.25 -45.35 12.16
N GLY A 16 -36.42 -44.90 11.70
CA GLY A 16 -36.64 -44.55 10.30
C GLY A 16 -35.85 -43.29 9.99
N ILE A 17 -34.86 -43.40 9.10
CA ILE A 17 -34.16 -42.24 8.53
C ILE A 17 -35.15 -41.59 7.55
N SER A 18 -35.80 -40.50 7.97
CA SER A 18 -36.49 -39.61 7.04
C SER A 18 -35.44 -38.73 6.36
N SER A 19 -35.11 -39.05 5.12
CA SER A 19 -34.35 -38.16 4.25
C SER A 19 -35.22 -36.94 3.89
N VAL A 20 -35.02 -35.84 4.61
CA VAL A 20 -35.61 -34.55 4.26
C VAL A 20 -34.79 -33.97 3.11
N MET A 21 -35.27 -34.12 1.87
CA MET A 21 -34.74 -33.34 0.77
C MET A 21 -35.31 -31.92 0.90
N SER A 22 -34.50 -31.01 1.44
CA SER A 22 -34.78 -29.58 1.38
C SER A 22 -34.48 -29.11 -0.04
N SER A 23 -35.53 -29.04 -0.86
CA SER A 23 -35.50 -28.34 -2.14
C SER A 23 -35.43 -26.84 -1.85
N CYS A 24 -34.23 -26.25 -1.87
CA CYS A 24 -34.10 -24.81 -1.90
C CYS A 24 -34.57 -24.32 -3.28
N SER A 25 -35.79 -23.80 -3.35
CA SER A 25 -36.17 -22.91 -4.44
C SER A 25 -35.29 -21.66 -4.31
N ASN A 26 -34.35 -21.49 -5.25
CA ASN A 26 -33.52 -20.30 -5.35
C ASN A 26 -34.37 -19.10 -5.76
N GLU A 27 -35.01 -18.47 -4.78
CA GLU A 27 -35.37 -17.06 -4.83
C GLU A 27 -34.95 -16.45 -3.50
N GLU A 28 -33.64 -16.43 -3.28
CA GLU A 28 -33.07 -15.50 -2.32
C GLU A 28 -33.15 -14.14 -3.00
N GLU A 29 -34.15 -13.35 -2.58
CA GLU A 29 -34.23 -11.94 -2.92
C GLU A 29 -32.92 -11.33 -2.42
N VAL A 30 -32.02 -11.00 -3.36
CA VAL A 30 -30.80 -10.27 -3.05
C VAL A 30 -31.26 -8.93 -2.51
N ALA A 31 -31.23 -8.80 -1.18
CA ALA A 31 -31.31 -7.51 -0.54
C ALA A 31 -30.09 -6.72 -1.02
N ILE A 32 -30.27 -5.94 -2.08
CA ILE A 32 -29.37 -4.83 -2.41
C ILE A 32 -29.50 -3.88 -1.22
N ASP A 33 -28.66 -4.05 -0.20
CA ASP A 33 -28.40 -3.01 0.79
C ASP A 33 -27.85 -1.83 0.01
N GLY A 34 -28.75 -0.94 -0.40
CA GLY A 34 -28.51 0.28 -1.16
C GLY A 34 -27.70 1.31 -0.40
N LYS A 35 -26.59 0.89 0.23
CA LYS A 35 -25.49 1.76 0.61
C LYS A 35 -24.49 1.85 -0.54
N THR A 36 -24.95 2.24 -1.73
CA THR A 36 -24.08 2.96 -2.66
C THR A 36 -23.77 4.31 -2.02
N ARG A 37 -22.86 4.33 -1.04
CA ARG A 37 -22.22 5.59 -0.66
C ARG A 37 -21.43 6.01 -1.89
N ALA A 38 -21.86 7.07 -2.55
CA ALA A 38 -21.13 7.64 -3.67
C ALA A 38 -19.69 7.90 -3.22
N ALA A 39 -18.72 7.48 -4.02
CA ALA A 39 -17.32 7.75 -3.73
C ALA A 39 -17.10 9.27 -3.68
N THR A 40 -16.26 9.72 -2.75
CA THR A 40 -15.83 11.12 -2.71
C THR A 40 -14.69 11.30 -3.70
N ILE A 41 -14.93 12.06 -4.78
CA ILE A 41 -13.91 12.37 -5.77
C ILE A 41 -13.08 13.56 -5.28
N ILE A 42 -11.77 13.35 -5.20
CA ILE A 42 -10.78 14.35 -4.81
C ILE A 42 -10.11 14.86 -6.07
N THR A 43 -10.32 16.14 -6.33
CA THR A 43 -9.76 16.85 -7.50
C THR A 43 -8.72 17.88 -7.12
N GLU A 44 -8.49 18.13 -5.82
CA GLU A 44 -7.57 19.16 -5.33
C GLU A 44 -6.65 18.63 -4.24
N ASN A 45 -5.49 19.28 -4.11
CA ASN A 45 -4.51 18.98 -3.07
C ASN A 45 -5.08 19.25 -1.67
N VAL A 46 -4.65 18.45 -0.70
CA VAL A 46 -4.98 18.61 0.71
C VAL A 46 -4.00 19.61 1.33
N THR A 47 -4.45 20.85 1.54
CA THR A 47 -3.62 21.96 2.06
C THR A 47 -3.89 22.30 3.53
N SER A 48 -4.84 21.60 4.16
CA SER A 48 -5.18 21.71 5.58
C SER A 48 -5.59 20.34 6.14
N ASN A 49 -5.54 20.19 7.46
CA ASN A 49 -5.84 18.92 8.13
C ASN A 49 -7.20 18.39 7.69
N THR A 50 -7.19 17.17 7.15
CA THR A 50 -8.36 16.56 6.52
C THR A 50 -8.48 15.12 7.00
N THR A 51 -9.72 14.64 7.15
CA THR A 51 -10.00 13.23 7.47
C THR A 51 -10.77 12.58 6.32
N TRP A 52 -10.27 11.45 5.83
CA TRP A 52 -10.94 10.62 4.85
C TRP A 52 -11.52 9.35 5.49
N SER A 53 -12.69 8.95 5.00
CA SER A 53 -13.36 7.70 5.39
C SER A 53 -14.28 7.22 4.26
N GLY A 54 -14.53 5.91 4.17
CA GLY A 54 -15.38 5.34 3.12
C GLY A 54 -14.63 5.09 1.81
N GLU A 55 -15.25 5.38 0.67
CA GLU A 55 -14.60 5.26 -0.64
C GLU A 55 -14.20 6.64 -1.16
N ILE A 56 -12.92 6.78 -1.50
CA ILE A 56 -12.29 7.99 -2.03
C ILE A 56 -11.76 7.68 -3.42
N GLU A 57 -11.90 8.61 -4.37
CA GLU A 57 -11.32 8.51 -5.70
C GLU A 57 -10.40 9.70 -5.97
N LEU A 58 -9.17 9.44 -6.42
CA LEU A 58 -8.22 10.46 -6.83
C LEU A 58 -8.37 10.69 -8.33
N ALA A 59 -8.77 11.90 -8.73
CA ALA A 59 -8.95 12.24 -10.15
C ALA A 59 -7.64 12.64 -10.86
N LYS A 60 -6.58 12.92 -10.08
CA LYS A 60 -5.24 13.30 -10.53
C LYS A 60 -4.20 12.91 -9.46
N LYS A 61 -2.93 13.27 -9.66
CA LYS A 61 -1.95 13.29 -8.55
C LYS A 61 -2.44 14.25 -7.46
N ILE A 62 -2.65 13.74 -6.24
CA ILE A 62 -3.11 14.54 -5.09
C ILE A 62 -1.98 14.63 -4.07
N ALA A 63 -1.53 15.86 -3.81
CA ALA A 63 -0.57 16.13 -2.76
C ALA A 63 -1.26 16.49 -1.44
N VAL A 64 -0.74 15.96 -0.34
CA VAL A 64 -0.92 16.50 1.01
C VAL A 64 0.26 17.42 1.27
N THR A 65 -0.01 18.71 1.46
CA THR A 65 1.02 19.74 1.46
C THR A 65 0.72 20.84 2.49
N ASN A 66 1.54 21.90 2.52
CA ASN A 66 1.39 23.03 3.45
C ASN A 66 1.38 22.60 4.93
N GLY A 67 2.17 21.58 5.27
CA GLY A 67 2.23 21.03 6.63
C GLY A 67 0.94 20.32 7.09
N ALA A 68 0.00 20.05 6.19
CA ALA A 68 -1.26 19.40 6.54
C ALA A 68 -1.05 17.95 6.99
N THR A 69 -1.95 17.48 7.85
CA THR A 69 -2.09 16.07 8.19
C THR A 69 -3.32 15.48 7.52
N LEU A 70 -3.13 14.48 6.67
CA LEU A 70 -4.21 13.65 6.15
C LEU A 70 -4.43 12.45 7.07
N THR A 71 -5.58 12.39 7.74
CA THR A 71 -5.99 11.23 8.54
C THR A 71 -6.90 10.32 7.72
N ILE A 72 -6.58 9.03 7.65
CA ILE A 72 -7.38 8.04 6.91
C ILE A 72 -7.91 7.01 7.92
N GLN A 73 -9.24 6.91 8.02
CA GLN A 73 -9.89 6.00 8.97
C GLN A 73 -9.73 4.54 8.53
N ALA A 74 -9.73 3.61 9.49
CA ALA A 74 -9.71 2.18 9.22
C ALA A 74 -10.85 1.75 8.27
N GLY A 75 -10.56 0.81 7.36
CA GLY A 75 -11.51 0.34 6.34
C GLY A 75 -11.77 1.30 5.18
N THR A 76 -11.08 2.45 5.11
CA THR A 76 -11.16 3.35 3.95
C THR A 76 -10.57 2.69 2.71
N LYS A 77 -11.23 2.88 1.57
CA LYS A 77 -10.73 2.50 0.25
C LYS A 77 -10.42 3.75 -0.55
N ILE A 78 -9.24 3.82 -1.13
CA ILE A 78 -8.78 4.93 -1.97
C ILE A 78 -8.50 4.37 -3.35
N TYR A 79 -9.05 4.98 -4.38
CA TYR A 79 -8.87 4.52 -5.75
C TYR A 79 -8.23 5.59 -6.63
N GLY A 80 -7.12 5.26 -7.27
CA GLY A 80 -6.55 6.07 -8.35
C GLY A 80 -7.34 5.88 -9.64
N GLN A 81 -7.82 6.95 -10.27
CA GLN A 81 -8.45 6.86 -11.59
C GLN A 81 -7.38 6.63 -12.67
N ALA A 82 -7.60 5.64 -13.54
CA ALA A 82 -6.71 5.44 -14.67
C ALA A 82 -6.74 6.63 -15.62
N THR A 83 -5.57 7.04 -16.09
CA THR A 83 -5.42 8.15 -17.04
C THR A 83 -5.07 7.63 -18.42
N GLY A 84 -5.50 8.33 -19.47
CA GLY A 84 -5.14 7.99 -20.85
C GLY A 84 -3.70 8.35 -21.22
N ASN A 85 -3.05 9.18 -20.39
CA ASN A 85 -1.65 9.57 -20.51
C ASN A 85 -0.90 9.05 -19.28
N PRO A 86 0.14 8.22 -19.44
CA PRO A 86 0.87 7.68 -18.31
C PRO A 86 1.52 8.74 -17.42
N ASN A 87 2.02 9.85 -17.99
CA ASN A 87 2.56 10.98 -17.21
C ASN A 87 1.55 11.59 -16.23
N ASP A 88 0.25 11.40 -16.48
CA ASP A 88 -0.83 11.91 -15.64
C ASP A 88 -1.30 10.90 -14.59
N ALA A 89 -0.66 9.72 -14.49
CA ALA A 89 -1.03 8.65 -13.56
C ALA A 89 -1.31 9.22 -12.16
N THR A 90 -2.48 8.87 -11.61
CA THR A 90 -2.90 9.33 -10.29
C THR A 90 -2.02 8.74 -9.20
N ALA A 91 -1.68 9.51 -8.19
CA ALA A 91 -0.92 9.05 -7.04
C ALA A 91 -1.34 9.85 -5.80
N LEU A 92 -1.14 9.29 -4.60
CA LEU A 92 -1.24 10.03 -3.35
C LEU A 92 0.15 10.40 -2.86
N ILE A 93 0.42 11.68 -2.71
CA ILE A 93 1.77 12.20 -2.44
C ILE A 93 1.76 12.96 -1.12
N ILE A 94 2.54 12.53 -0.16
CA ILE A 94 2.73 13.23 1.13
C ILE A 94 4.02 14.04 1.01
N THR A 95 3.92 15.36 0.92
CA THR A 95 5.11 16.20 0.73
C THR A 95 5.88 16.39 2.02
N LYS A 96 7.14 16.82 1.89
CA LYS A 96 7.99 17.22 3.01
C LYS A 96 7.25 18.16 3.97
N GLY A 97 7.32 17.87 5.28
CA GLY A 97 6.64 18.62 6.33
C GLY A 97 5.13 18.32 6.51
N ALA A 98 4.47 17.72 5.52
CA ALA A 98 3.12 17.19 5.66
C ALA A 98 3.13 15.80 6.30
N LYS A 99 1.96 15.31 6.71
CA LYS A 99 1.84 14.02 7.41
C LYS A 99 0.67 13.19 6.89
N ILE A 100 0.84 11.88 6.96
CA ILE A 100 -0.22 10.89 6.79
C ILE A 100 -0.45 10.13 8.09
N ASN A 101 -1.70 9.99 8.50
CA ASN A 101 -2.11 9.15 9.62
C ASN A 101 -3.11 8.12 9.12
N ALA A 102 -2.60 7.05 8.51
CA ALA A 102 -3.37 5.94 7.95
C ALA A 102 -3.26 4.73 8.88
N ILE A 103 -4.21 4.61 9.81
CA ILE A 103 -4.22 3.56 10.83
C ILE A 103 -5.43 2.66 10.60
N GLY A 104 -5.23 1.62 9.80
CA GLY A 104 -6.15 0.49 9.66
C GLY A 104 -6.03 -0.50 10.82
N THR A 105 -6.76 -1.61 10.68
CA THR A 105 -6.62 -2.79 11.57
C THR A 105 -6.52 -4.06 10.75
N ALA A 106 -6.10 -5.17 11.36
CA ALA A 106 -6.05 -6.48 10.69
C ALA A 106 -7.39 -6.89 10.06
N THR A 107 -8.53 -6.52 10.67
CA THR A 107 -9.87 -6.84 10.15
C THR A 107 -10.43 -5.75 9.24
N ASN A 108 -9.95 -4.51 9.35
CA ASN A 108 -10.38 -3.37 8.56
C ASN A 108 -9.16 -2.60 8.03
N PRO A 109 -8.36 -3.20 7.14
CA PRO A 109 -7.20 -2.52 6.57
C PRO A 109 -7.64 -1.33 5.72
N ILE A 110 -6.75 -0.36 5.57
CA ILE A 110 -6.90 0.68 4.55
C ILE A 110 -6.39 0.09 3.23
N VAL A 111 -7.18 0.20 2.16
CA VAL A 111 -6.81 -0.30 0.83
C VAL A 111 -6.70 0.87 -0.12
N MET A 112 -5.59 0.98 -0.82
CA MET A 112 -5.37 1.93 -1.90
C MET A 112 -5.14 1.15 -3.19
N SER A 113 -5.83 1.46 -4.29
CA SER A 113 -5.84 0.58 -5.47
C SER A 113 -6.14 1.32 -6.78
N ALA A 114 -5.87 0.70 -7.94
CA ALA A 114 -6.35 1.21 -9.23
C ALA A 114 -7.87 1.07 -9.31
N LYS A 115 -8.59 2.13 -9.71
CA LYS A 115 -10.07 2.11 -9.76
C LYS A 115 -10.62 1.04 -10.70
N ASN A 116 -9.94 0.84 -11.83
CA ASN A 116 -10.32 -0.13 -12.85
C ASN A 116 -9.73 -1.53 -12.61
N GLY A 117 -8.98 -1.72 -11.51
CA GLY A 117 -8.28 -2.97 -11.21
C GLY A 117 -7.16 -3.33 -12.18
N GLN A 118 -6.72 -2.40 -13.04
CA GLN A 118 -5.55 -2.62 -13.86
C GLN A 118 -4.29 -2.46 -13.03
N VAL A 119 -3.45 -3.49 -13.06
CA VAL A 119 -2.04 -3.46 -12.67
C VAL A 119 -1.36 -2.29 -13.40
N GLY A 120 -0.57 -1.47 -12.70
CA GLY A 120 0.03 -0.26 -13.26
C GLY A 120 -0.97 0.88 -13.53
N GLY A 121 -2.24 0.73 -13.11
CA GLY A 121 -3.31 1.67 -13.42
C GLY A 121 -3.24 2.99 -12.65
N TRP A 122 -2.33 3.10 -11.67
CA TRP A 122 -2.07 4.28 -10.87
C TRP A 122 -0.65 4.22 -10.27
N GLY A 123 -0.15 5.34 -9.75
CA GLY A 123 1.22 5.50 -9.28
C GLY A 123 1.45 5.25 -7.78
N GLY A 124 0.50 4.65 -7.07
CA GLY A 124 0.72 4.24 -5.68
C GLY A 124 0.77 5.38 -4.65
N LEU A 125 1.43 5.06 -3.52
CA LEU A 125 1.60 5.96 -2.37
C LEU A 125 3.05 6.44 -2.30
N VAL A 126 3.24 7.76 -2.33
CA VAL A 126 4.55 8.40 -2.24
C VAL A 126 4.65 9.23 -0.97
N VAL A 127 5.70 9.02 -0.18
CA VAL A 127 5.98 9.81 1.03
C VAL A 127 7.35 10.45 0.91
N LEU A 128 7.36 11.78 0.90
CA LEU A 128 8.55 12.61 0.75
C LEU A 128 8.92 13.20 2.12
N GLY A 129 10.06 12.78 2.66
CA GLY A 129 10.58 13.21 3.94
C GLY A 129 11.74 14.21 3.86
N ASN A 130 12.20 14.61 5.04
CA ASN A 130 13.30 15.56 5.25
C ASN A 130 14.57 14.91 5.83
N ALA A 131 14.65 13.57 5.84
CA ALA A 131 15.81 12.85 6.35
C ALA A 131 16.97 12.85 5.35
N PRO A 132 18.21 12.64 5.83
CA PRO A 132 19.37 12.56 4.96
C PRO A 132 19.25 11.47 3.88
N ILE A 133 19.74 11.82 2.70
CA ILE A 133 19.99 10.91 1.57
C ILE A 133 21.47 11.05 1.20
N ASN A 134 22.07 10.06 0.54
CA ASN A 134 23.49 10.10 0.20
C ASN A 134 23.83 10.96 -1.03
N GLN A 135 22.96 11.91 -1.35
CA GLN A 135 23.07 12.85 -2.47
C GLN A 135 23.47 14.25 -1.98
N THR A 136 24.03 15.06 -2.88
CA THR A 136 24.55 16.40 -2.51
C THR A 136 23.46 17.46 -2.37
N ALA A 137 22.28 17.20 -2.89
CA ALA A 137 21.10 18.07 -2.85
C ALA A 137 19.84 17.22 -2.64
N THR A 138 18.72 17.89 -2.39
CA THR A 138 17.39 17.26 -2.43
C THR A 138 17.13 16.67 -3.81
N GLN A 139 16.37 15.58 -3.85
CA GLN A 139 16.03 14.87 -5.09
C GLN A 139 14.53 14.86 -5.33
N TYR A 140 14.13 14.31 -6.48
CA TYR A 140 12.75 14.12 -6.90
C TYR A 140 12.51 12.66 -7.25
N ILE A 141 11.30 12.19 -6.99
CA ILE A 141 10.85 10.88 -7.45
C ILE A 141 10.51 10.99 -8.93
N GLU A 142 10.84 9.94 -9.69
CA GLU A 142 10.33 9.63 -11.01
C GLU A 142 8.86 10.13 -11.18
N GLY A 143 8.60 10.97 -12.20
CA GLY A 143 7.26 11.54 -12.46
C GLY A 143 6.69 12.55 -11.48
N ILE A 144 7.37 12.79 -10.36
CA ILE A 144 6.94 13.72 -9.31
C ILE A 144 8.07 14.75 -9.12
N VAL A 145 8.48 15.31 -10.26
CA VAL A 145 9.55 16.29 -10.39
C VAL A 145 9.05 17.72 -10.15
N GLU A 146 9.96 18.67 -10.05
CA GLU A 146 9.64 20.09 -9.95
C GLU A 146 8.65 20.51 -11.07
N GLY A 147 7.56 21.17 -10.68
CA GLY A 147 6.52 21.64 -11.60
C GLY A 147 5.48 20.60 -12.01
N SER A 148 5.65 19.31 -11.66
CA SER A 148 4.62 18.26 -11.89
C SER A 148 3.31 18.55 -11.15
N LEU A 149 3.40 19.22 -10.01
CA LEU A 149 2.28 19.72 -9.21
C LEU A 149 2.48 21.22 -8.99
N PRO A 150 1.77 22.10 -9.72
CA PRO A 150 1.95 23.54 -9.63
C PRO A 150 1.82 24.07 -8.20
N GLY A 151 2.84 24.79 -7.73
CA GLY A 151 2.86 25.40 -6.39
C GLY A 151 3.11 24.42 -5.23
N VAL A 152 3.48 23.18 -5.51
CA VAL A 152 3.80 22.16 -4.51
C VAL A 152 5.30 21.83 -4.60
N ASP A 153 5.99 21.90 -3.46
CA ASP A 153 7.36 21.37 -3.35
C ASP A 153 7.29 19.83 -3.29
N THR A 154 7.80 19.19 -4.33
CA THR A 154 7.87 17.73 -4.45
C THR A 154 9.27 17.18 -4.21
N SER A 155 10.18 17.98 -3.68
CA SER A 155 11.52 17.53 -3.33
C SER A 155 11.50 16.67 -2.05
N TYR A 156 12.40 15.68 -1.98
CA TYR A 156 12.69 14.93 -0.77
C TYR A 156 14.16 15.00 -0.39
N GLY A 157 14.47 14.49 0.81
CA GLY A 157 15.80 14.56 1.38
C GLY A 157 16.01 15.86 2.17
N GLY A 158 16.97 15.83 3.09
CA GLY A 158 17.26 16.95 3.98
C GLY A 158 18.32 16.59 5.01
N ASN A 159 18.17 17.14 6.21
CA ASN A 159 19.15 16.97 7.29
C ASN A 159 18.52 16.50 8.62
N ASP A 160 17.23 16.16 8.64
CA ASP A 160 16.53 15.75 9.85
C ASP A 160 16.28 14.24 9.88
N SER A 161 17.22 13.49 10.45
CA SER A 161 17.07 12.04 10.63
C SER A 161 15.86 11.65 11.49
N ASN A 162 15.30 12.57 12.27
CA ASN A 162 14.11 12.31 13.10
C ASN A 162 12.83 12.87 12.46
N ASP A 163 12.88 13.28 11.17
CA ASP A 163 11.70 13.70 10.42
C ASP A 163 10.57 12.67 10.58
N ASN A 164 9.35 13.18 10.64
CA ASN A 164 8.17 12.39 10.94
C ASN A 164 7.04 12.74 9.98
N SER A 165 6.89 11.89 8.96
CA SER A 165 5.84 11.93 7.94
C SER A 165 4.54 11.24 8.41
N GLY A 166 4.51 10.71 9.64
CA GLY A 166 3.32 10.19 10.29
C GLY A 166 3.32 8.67 10.51
N THR A 167 2.20 8.02 10.28
CA THR A 167 2.00 6.59 10.56
C THR A 167 1.23 5.91 9.43
N LEU A 168 1.80 4.82 8.93
CA LEU A 168 1.16 3.83 8.08
C LEU A 168 1.04 2.53 8.87
N ARG A 169 -0.18 2.10 9.15
CA ARG A 169 -0.45 0.84 9.84
C ARG A 169 -1.63 0.09 9.24
N TYR A 170 -1.45 -1.20 8.91
CA TYR A 170 -2.46 -2.02 8.20
C TYR A 170 -2.94 -1.34 6.91
N VAL A 171 -1.98 -0.96 6.07
CA VAL A 171 -2.21 -0.31 4.77
C VAL A 171 -1.82 -1.28 3.67
N ARG A 172 -2.70 -1.47 2.69
CA ARG A 172 -2.41 -2.25 1.49
C ARG A 172 -2.50 -1.38 0.25
N VAL A 173 -1.44 -1.38 -0.56
CA VAL A 173 -1.40 -0.75 -1.88
C VAL A 173 -1.47 -1.84 -2.93
N GLU A 174 -2.46 -1.75 -3.81
CA GLU A 174 -2.76 -2.75 -4.84
C GLU A 174 -2.62 -2.16 -6.24
N TYR A 175 -2.11 -2.93 -7.20
CA TYR A 175 -2.17 -2.60 -8.63
C TYR A 175 -1.55 -1.24 -9.02
N ALA A 176 -0.60 -0.75 -8.22
CA ALA A 176 0.23 0.40 -8.56
C ALA A 176 1.30 0.02 -9.61
N GLY A 177 2.34 0.81 -9.84
CA GLY A 177 3.36 0.50 -10.86
C GLY A 177 3.25 1.30 -12.16
N ALA A 178 2.71 2.53 -12.14
CA ALA A 178 2.43 3.23 -13.40
C ALA A 178 3.74 3.59 -14.15
N THR A 179 3.96 3.00 -15.31
CA THR A 179 5.05 3.36 -16.23
C THR A 179 4.80 4.71 -16.88
N ILE A 180 5.53 5.73 -16.47
CA ILE A 180 5.35 7.11 -16.91
C ILE A 180 6.36 7.54 -17.98
N GLY A 181 7.42 6.77 -18.17
CA GLY A 181 8.41 6.90 -19.24
C GLY A 181 9.21 5.61 -19.40
N GLU A 182 10.19 5.59 -20.31
CA GLU A 182 11.11 4.46 -20.44
C GLU A 182 12.06 4.43 -19.24
N ASN A 183 12.04 3.35 -18.45
CA ASN A 183 12.76 3.21 -17.18
C ASN A 183 12.43 4.35 -16.20
N ASN A 184 11.16 4.74 -16.18
CA ASN A 184 10.60 5.72 -15.27
C ASN A 184 9.21 5.25 -14.88
N GLU A 185 9.14 4.59 -13.73
CA GLU A 185 7.95 3.96 -13.20
C GLU A 185 7.67 4.50 -11.79
N LEU A 186 6.43 4.32 -11.32
CA LEU A 186 6.00 4.69 -9.97
C LEU A 186 5.60 3.45 -9.17
N ASN A 187 6.04 3.36 -7.93
CA ASN A 187 5.97 2.14 -7.15
C ASN A 187 4.69 1.95 -6.34
N SER A 188 4.52 0.78 -5.71
CA SER A 188 3.43 0.58 -4.74
C SER A 188 3.60 1.48 -3.51
N PHE A 189 4.73 1.36 -2.83
CA PHE A 189 5.14 2.30 -1.79
C PHE A 189 6.48 2.93 -2.16
N THR A 190 6.50 4.25 -2.26
CA THR A 190 7.73 5.03 -2.46
C THR A 190 8.04 5.85 -1.21
N PHE A 191 9.24 5.68 -0.68
CA PHE A 191 9.73 6.42 0.49
C PHE A 191 10.98 7.22 0.13
N GLY A 192 10.81 8.51 -0.19
CA GLY A 192 11.93 9.41 -0.44
C GLY A 192 12.39 10.10 0.84
N GLY A 193 13.60 9.80 1.34
CA GLY A 193 14.22 10.50 2.47
C GLY A 193 13.35 10.52 3.73
N VAL A 194 12.63 9.43 4.03
CA VAL A 194 11.72 9.37 5.19
C VAL A 194 12.49 9.13 6.48
N GLY A 195 12.20 9.92 7.51
CA GLY A 195 12.92 9.91 8.80
C GLY A 195 12.47 8.85 9.79
N ALA A 196 13.31 8.64 10.82
CA ALA A 196 13.12 7.64 11.87
C ALA A 196 11.93 7.95 12.81
N GLY A 197 11.36 9.16 12.74
CA GLY A 197 10.15 9.51 13.48
C GLY A 197 8.86 8.96 12.86
N THR A 198 8.92 8.51 11.60
CA THR A 198 7.79 7.89 10.90
C THR A 198 7.59 6.44 11.32
N THR A 199 6.34 5.98 11.40
CA THR A 199 6.00 4.58 11.68
C THR A 199 5.47 3.89 10.44
N ILE A 200 6.08 2.77 10.05
CA ILE A 200 5.59 1.86 8.99
C ILE A 200 5.45 0.46 9.60
N ASP A 201 4.21 -0.04 9.70
CA ASP A 201 3.92 -1.27 10.43
C ASP A 201 2.75 -2.05 9.79
N HIS A 202 2.93 -3.33 9.44
CA HIS A 202 1.90 -4.13 8.76
C HIS A 202 1.43 -3.48 7.44
N CYS A 203 2.34 -3.30 6.48
CA CYS A 203 2.02 -2.78 5.16
C CYS A 203 2.18 -3.89 4.09
N GLN A 204 1.33 -3.86 3.07
CA GLN A 204 1.38 -4.83 1.97
C GLN A 204 1.34 -4.14 0.61
N ALA A 205 2.33 -4.42 -0.23
CA ALA A 205 2.27 -4.16 -1.66
C ALA A 205 1.69 -5.40 -2.37
N TYR A 206 0.72 -5.21 -3.26
CA TYR A 206 -0.02 -6.30 -3.88
C TYR A 206 -0.20 -6.10 -5.38
N PHE A 207 0.41 -6.98 -6.16
CA PHE A 207 0.28 -7.02 -7.62
C PHE A 207 0.57 -5.67 -8.29
N GLY A 208 1.63 -4.97 -7.85
CA GLY A 208 2.16 -3.80 -8.57
C GLY A 208 2.81 -4.21 -9.90
N ASP A 209 2.96 -3.24 -10.81
CA ASP A 209 3.67 -3.36 -12.10
C ASP A 209 5.09 -2.76 -12.07
N ASP A 210 5.64 -2.63 -10.85
CA ASP A 210 6.97 -2.12 -10.56
C ASP A 210 7.38 -2.65 -9.17
N ASP A 211 8.12 -1.90 -8.37
CA ASP A 211 8.53 -2.34 -7.04
C ASP A 211 7.40 -2.37 -6.01
N GLY A 212 7.57 -3.28 -5.05
CA GLY A 212 6.70 -3.39 -3.89
C GLY A 212 6.94 -2.26 -2.89
N PHE A 213 8.19 -2.09 -2.45
CA PHE A 213 8.59 -1.04 -1.54
C PHE A 213 9.95 -0.50 -1.97
N GLU A 214 10.00 0.77 -2.33
CA GLU A 214 11.23 1.41 -2.77
C GLU A 214 11.60 2.54 -1.80
N PHE A 215 12.84 2.52 -1.35
CA PHE A 215 13.39 3.45 -0.37
C PHE A 215 14.52 4.26 -0.98
N PHE A 216 14.22 5.50 -1.37
CA PHE A 216 15.23 6.46 -1.82
C PHE A 216 15.85 7.20 -0.63
N GLY A 217 16.89 6.61 -0.04
CA GLY A 217 17.59 7.14 1.13
C GLY A 217 16.71 7.18 2.38
N GLY A 218 17.07 8.04 3.35
CA GLY A 218 16.35 8.14 4.62
C GLY A 218 16.73 7.07 5.65
N CYS A 219 15.99 7.05 6.75
CA CYS A 219 16.30 6.22 7.92
C CYS A 219 15.07 5.73 8.69
N VAL A 220 13.89 5.76 8.07
CA VAL A 220 12.66 5.19 8.64
C VAL A 220 12.87 3.71 8.98
N ASN A 221 12.32 3.25 10.10
CA ASN A 221 12.26 1.82 10.38
C ASN A 221 10.90 1.27 9.99
N ALA A 222 10.85 0.05 9.48
CA ALA A 222 9.62 -0.63 9.12
C ALA A 222 9.52 -2.02 9.76
N THR A 223 8.31 -2.47 10.01
CA THR A 223 8.07 -3.82 10.56
C THR A 223 6.85 -4.47 9.89
N TYR A 224 6.92 -5.77 9.61
CA TYR A 224 5.86 -6.53 8.95
C TYR A 224 5.49 -5.98 7.56
N LEU A 225 6.44 -6.08 6.63
CA LEU A 225 6.21 -5.72 5.23
C LEU A 225 5.98 -6.97 4.38
N VAL A 226 4.99 -6.91 3.50
CA VAL A 226 4.67 -8.00 2.57
C VAL A 226 4.61 -7.48 1.15
N ALA A 227 5.47 -7.96 0.27
CA ALA A 227 5.37 -7.76 -1.16
C ALA A 227 4.73 -9.01 -1.80
N THR A 228 3.65 -8.83 -2.55
CA THR A 228 2.90 -9.95 -3.14
C THR A 228 2.80 -9.79 -4.64
N GLY A 229 3.55 -10.61 -5.38
CA GLY A 229 3.46 -10.71 -6.83
C GLY A 229 3.72 -9.38 -7.53
N THR A 230 4.66 -8.58 -7.04
CA THR A 230 5.14 -7.41 -7.80
C THR A 230 5.92 -7.90 -9.03
N THR A 231 5.99 -7.10 -10.08
CA THR A 231 6.64 -7.51 -11.35
C THR A 231 8.14 -7.32 -11.31
N ASP A 232 8.62 -6.33 -10.56
CA ASP A 232 10.04 -6.03 -10.41
C ASP A 232 10.52 -6.31 -8.98
N ASP A 233 11.17 -5.37 -8.31
CA ASP A 233 11.79 -5.62 -7.03
C ASP A 233 10.80 -5.62 -5.88
N SER A 234 10.89 -6.64 -5.03
CA SER A 234 9.99 -6.69 -3.87
C SER A 234 10.32 -5.63 -2.82
N PHE A 235 11.62 -5.36 -2.66
CA PHE A 235 12.18 -4.33 -1.80
C PHE A 235 13.39 -3.75 -2.51
N ASP A 236 13.31 -2.49 -2.90
CA ASP A 236 14.43 -1.78 -3.47
C ASP A 236 14.90 -0.66 -2.53
N PHE A 237 16.21 -0.48 -2.49
CA PHE A 237 16.89 0.54 -1.72
C PHE A 237 17.83 1.28 -2.63
N ASP A 238 17.67 2.60 -2.60
CA ASP A 238 18.47 3.49 -3.40
C ASP A 238 18.94 4.66 -2.52
N PHE A 239 19.88 5.47 -3.02
CA PHE A 239 20.37 6.68 -2.37
C PHE A 239 20.71 6.58 -0.86
N GLY A 240 21.21 5.41 -0.44
CA GLY A 240 21.82 5.19 0.87
C GLY A 240 20.81 5.14 2.01
N TYR A 241 19.74 4.37 1.86
CA TYR A 241 18.83 4.06 2.97
C TYR A 241 19.59 3.44 4.16
N THR A 242 19.31 3.93 5.36
CA THR A 242 19.99 3.51 6.62
C THR A 242 19.02 3.02 7.69
N GLY A 243 17.76 2.84 7.34
CA GLY A 243 16.73 2.31 8.23
C GLY A 243 16.84 0.80 8.44
N LYS A 244 15.95 0.26 9.26
CA LYS A 244 15.84 -1.19 9.51
C LYS A 244 14.47 -1.69 9.13
N ILE A 245 14.44 -2.82 8.44
CA ILE A 245 13.20 -3.55 8.15
C ILE A 245 13.24 -4.86 8.91
N GLN A 246 12.23 -5.09 9.76
CA GLN A 246 12.09 -6.33 10.51
C GLN A 246 10.81 -7.07 10.08
N PHE A 247 10.95 -8.36 9.76
CA PHE A 247 9.87 -9.19 9.20
C PHE A 247 9.40 -8.69 7.84
N ALA A 248 10.18 -8.99 6.81
CA ALA A 248 9.83 -8.79 5.41
C ALA A 248 9.53 -10.13 4.74
N VAL A 249 8.49 -10.18 3.91
CA VAL A 249 8.15 -11.35 3.10
C VAL A 249 7.89 -10.90 1.67
N SER A 250 8.45 -11.62 0.71
CA SER A 250 8.08 -11.52 -0.69
C SER A 250 7.46 -12.83 -1.18
N THR A 251 6.43 -12.72 -2.01
CA THR A 251 5.92 -13.83 -2.82
C THR A 251 5.94 -13.43 -4.28
N VAL A 252 6.34 -14.35 -5.14
CA VAL A 252 6.62 -14.07 -6.56
C VAL A 252 5.51 -14.63 -7.46
N ALA A 253 5.06 -13.84 -8.42
CA ALA A 253 4.16 -14.26 -9.49
C ALA A 253 4.96 -14.42 -10.80
N SER A 254 5.60 -15.58 -10.98
CA SER A 254 6.64 -15.80 -12.01
C SER A 254 6.23 -15.51 -13.45
N SER A 255 4.93 -15.47 -13.75
CA SER A 255 4.40 -15.16 -15.08
C SER A 255 4.35 -13.67 -15.43
N ARG A 256 4.75 -12.79 -14.50
CA ARG A 256 4.63 -11.33 -14.63
C ARG A 256 5.94 -10.57 -14.47
N LEU A 257 7.04 -11.29 -14.29
CA LEU A 257 8.31 -10.65 -13.94
C LEU A 257 8.89 -9.84 -15.10
N THR A 258 9.53 -8.72 -14.76
CA THR A 258 10.37 -7.90 -15.63
C THR A 258 11.64 -8.67 -16.03
N SER A 259 12.57 -7.98 -16.73
CA SER A 259 13.86 -8.57 -17.11
C SER A 259 14.88 -8.64 -15.97
N ASP A 260 14.70 -7.88 -14.89
CA ASP A 260 15.66 -7.81 -13.77
C ASP A 260 15.01 -7.87 -12.36
N PRO A 261 14.13 -8.86 -12.10
CA PRO A 261 13.38 -8.91 -10.84
C PRO A 261 14.21 -9.47 -9.68
N ASN A 262 14.23 -8.76 -8.56
CA ASN A 262 14.89 -9.17 -7.34
C ASN A 262 13.90 -9.30 -6.16
N GLY A 263 14.26 -10.18 -5.23
CA GLY A 263 13.60 -10.17 -3.91
C GLY A 263 14.02 -8.95 -3.10
N ILE A 264 15.29 -8.56 -3.21
CA ILE A 264 15.87 -7.37 -2.64
C ILE A 264 16.87 -6.84 -3.67
N GLU A 265 16.64 -5.63 -4.16
CA GLU A 265 17.65 -4.82 -4.85
C GLU A 265 18.24 -3.82 -3.84
N CYS A 266 19.54 -3.54 -3.94
CA CYS A 266 20.27 -2.73 -2.96
C CYS A 266 21.28 -1.85 -3.69
N ASP A 267 20.76 -0.94 -4.49
CA ASP A 267 21.54 0.12 -5.06
C ASP A 267 21.89 1.17 -4.00
N ASN A 268 22.90 1.98 -4.33
CA ASN A 268 23.42 2.96 -3.38
C ASN A 268 23.82 4.25 -4.08
N ASP A 269 23.73 4.33 -5.40
CA ASP A 269 23.98 5.56 -6.16
C ASP A 269 23.50 5.38 -7.61
N LYS A 270 22.76 6.34 -8.16
CA LYS A 270 22.66 6.47 -9.62
C LYS A 270 24.01 6.98 -10.13
N PRO A 271 24.52 6.55 -11.30
CA PRO A 271 25.88 6.89 -11.72
C PRO A 271 26.02 8.39 -12.05
N ALA A 272 26.39 9.21 -11.06
CA ALA A 272 27.03 10.51 -11.26
C ALA A 272 27.81 11.01 -10.01
N VAL A 273 29.11 10.68 -10.00
CA VAL A 273 30.20 11.53 -9.46
C VAL A 273 30.25 11.76 -7.93
N ALA A 274 30.42 10.72 -7.11
CA ALA A 274 31.09 10.86 -5.80
C ALA A 274 31.75 9.55 -5.33
N PRO A 275 32.88 9.60 -4.59
CA PRO A 275 33.49 8.39 -4.07
C PRO A 275 32.58 7.77 -3.00
N LEU A 276 32.17 6.51 -3.22
CA LEU A 276 31.45 5.60 -2.32
C LEU A 276 31.40 6.10 -0.86
N ARG A 277 30.36 6.88 -0.53
CA ARG A 277 30.11 7.26 0.86
C ARG A 277 29.19 6.22 1.47
N THR A 278 29.85 5.33 2.22
CA THR A 278 29.32 4.33 3.15
C THR A 278 28.39 3.27 2.56
N ARG A 279 28.90 2.03 2.51
CA ARG A 279 28.11 0.81 2.31
C ARG A 279 26.88 0.79 3.23
N THR A 280 25.72 0.49 2.66
CA THR A 280 24.55 -0.05 3.36
C THR A 280 25.02 -1.15 4.30
N ARG A 281 24.76 -0.99 5.61
CA ARG A 281 25.07 -2.02 6.61
C ARG A 281 23.78 -2.72 6.99
N TYR A 282 23.68 -4.00 6.62
CA TYR A 282 22.66 -4.95 7.06
C TYR A 282 22.71 -5.18 8.58
#